data_AF-A0A380DML2-F1
#
_entry.id   AF-A0A380DML2-F1
#
_cell.length_a   1.000
_cell.length_b   1.000
_cell.length_c   1.000
_cell.angle_alpha   90.00
_cell.angle_beta   90.00
_cell.angle_gamma   90.00
#
_symmetry.space_group_name_H-M   'P 1'
#
loop_
_entity.id
_entity.type
_entity.pdbx_description
1 polymer ?
#
loop_
_entity_poly.entity_id
_entity_poly.type
_entity_poly.pdbx_seq_one_letter_code
_entity_poly.pdbx_strand_id
1 'polypeptide(L)'
;MRHSDGQQVIFIDYLQLMDTDAKVDRRVAVEKISRDLKIIANETGAIIVLLSQLNRGVESRQDKRPMLSDMKESGGIEADASLAMLLYRDDYYNRDEDDSITGKSIVECNIAKNKDGETGIIEFEYYKKIQRFFT
;
A
#
# COMPACT_ATOMS: atom_id res chain seq x y z
N MET A 1 7.98 -18.75 -19.11
CA MET A 1 8.13 -19.14 -17.70
C MET A 1 7.48 -20.51 -17.54
N ARG A 2 8.10 -21.47 -16.86
CA ARG A 2 7.41 -22.75 -16.56
C ARG A 2 6.19 -22.41 -15.69
N HIS A 3 5.00 -22.88 -16.07
CA HIS A 3 3.87 -22.89 -15.15
C HIS A 3 4.31 -23.73 -13.94
N SER A 4 4.58 -23.08 -12.82
CA SER A 4 4.56 -23.78 -11.54
C SER A 4 3.11 -24.17 -11.28
N ASP A 5 2.85 -25.40 -10.84
CA ASP A 5 1.49 -25.91 -10.59
C ASP A 5 0.73 -25.15 -9.47
N GLY A 6 1.34 -24.13 -8.86
CA GLY A 6 0.76 -23.30 -7.79
C GLY A 6 0.66 -21.82 -8.16
N GLN A 7 -0.34 -21.16 -7.56
CA GLN A 7 -0.53 -19.71 -7.62
C GLN A 7 0.71 -18.98 -7.09
N GLN A 8 1.25 -18.06 -7.89
CA GLN A 8 2.40 -17.26 -7.50
C GLN A 8 1.94 -15.96 -6.83
N VAL A 9 2.62 -15.58 -5.75
CA VAL A 9 2.45 -14.28 -5.08
C VAL A 9 3.81 -13.62 -4.97
N ILE A 10 3.92 -12.37 -5.44
CA ILE A 10 5.15 -11.60 -5.48
C ILE A 10 4.97 -10.37 -4.59
N PHE A 11 5.85 -10.20 -3.61
CA PHE A 11 5.88 -9.01 -2.75
C PHE A 11 7.04 -8.10 -3.18
N ILE A 12 6.76 -6.82 -3.38
CA ILE A 12 7.73 -5.79 -3.75
C ILE A 12 7.72 -4.69 -2.69
N ASP A 13 8.82 -4.57 -1.96
CA ASP A 13 9.07 -3.55 -0.94
C ASP A 13 10.29 -2.70 -1.37
N TYR A 14 10.13 -1.49 -1.90
CA TYR A 14 8.89 -0.78 -2.22
C TYR A 14 9.05 -0.03 -3.56
N LEU A 15 7.94 0.41 -4.16
CA LEU A 15 7.88 1.00 -5.50
C LEU A 15 8.92 2.10 -5.74
N GLN A 16 9.16 2.96 -4.75
CA GLN A 16 10.03 4.10 -4.93
C GLN A 16 11.52 3.72 -5.13
N LEU A 17 11.92 2.48 -4.85
CA LEU A 17 13.26 1.96 -5.18
C LEU A 17 13.38 1.44 -6.61
N MET A 18 12.25 1.22 -7.30
CA MET A 18 12.25 0.79 -8.69
C MET A 18 12.62 1.97 -9.59
N ASP A 19 13.36 1.67 -10.65
CA ASP A 19 13.83 2.64 -11.62
C ASP A 19 13.62 2.14 -13.05
N THR A 20 13.70 3.06 -14.00
CA THR A 20 13.62 2.76 -15.43
C THR A 20 14.87 3.24 -16.13
N ASP A 21 15.36 2.52 -17.13
CA ASP A 21 16.56 2.91 -17.90
C ASP A 21 16.40 4.26 -18.63
N ALA A 22 15.17 4.76 -18.77
CA ALA A 22 14.88 6.02 -19.42
C ALA A 22 15.06 7.21 -18.46
N LYS A 23 15.76 8.25 -18.90
CA LYS A 23 15.79 9.56 -18.21
C LYS A 23 14.45 10.29 -18.41
N VAL A 24 13.42 9.84 -17.71
CA VAL A 24 12.09 10.44 -17.71
C VAL A 24 11.77 11.04 -16.34
N ASP A 25 10.75 11.88 -16.31
CA ASP A 25 10.18 12.38 -15.06
C ASP A 25 9.74 11.18 -14.17
N ARG A 26 9.92 11.33 -12.85
CA ARG A 26 9.61 10.26 -11.89
C ARG A 26 8.17 9.76 -11.99
N ARG A 27 7.21 10.65 -12.23
CA ARG A 27 5.80 10.29 -12.40
C ARG A 27 5.62 9.36 -13.59
N VAL A 28 6.28 9.66 -14.71
CA VAL A 28 6.21 8.84 -15.94
C VAL A 28 6.87 7.48 -15.72
N ALA A 29 8.01 7.43 -15.01
CA ALA A 29 8.66 6.18 -14.64
C ALA A 29 7.74 5.29 -13.80
N VAL A 30 7.09 5.87 -12.78
CA VAL A 30 6.15 5.17 -11.90
C VAL A 30 4.93 4.64 -12.65
N GLU A 31 4.34 5.45 -13.54
CA GLU A 31 3.24 5.02 -14.42
C GLU A 31 3.65 3.84 -15.31
N LYS A 32 4.87 3.88 -15.88
CA LYS A 32 5.40 2.79 -16.69
C LYS A 32 5.60 1.52 -15.86
N ILE A 33 6.24 1.62 -14.69
CA ILE A 33 6.48 0.49 -13.79
C ILE A 33 5.15 -0.16 -13.38
N SER A 34 4.16 0.65 -12.99
CA SER A 34 2.81 0.18 -12.65
C SER A 34 2.19 -0.64 -13.78
N ARG A 35 2.26 -0.12 -15.02
CA ARG A 35 1.71 -0.79 -16.20
C ARG A 35 2.43 -2.08 -16.52
N ASP A 36 3.76 -2.07 -16.48
CA ASP A 36 4.58 -3.25 -16.74
C ASP A 36 4.29 -4.35 -15.70
N LEU A 37 4.17 -3.99 -14.42
CA LEU A 37 3.77 -4.93 -13.36
C LEU A 37 2.37 -5.51 -13.61
N LYS A 38 1.41 -4.70 -14.05
CA LYS A 38 0.06 -5.17 -14.37
C LYS A 38 0.06 -6.15 -15.55
N ILE A 39 0.87 -5.88 -16.59
CA ILE A 39 1.06 -6.79 -17.72
C ILE A 39 1.65 -8.12 -17.22
N ILE A 40 2.73 -8.07 -16.43
CA ILE A 40 3.36 -9.28 -15.87
C ILE A 40 2.36 -10.09 -15.04
N ALA A 41 1.58 -9.44 -14.16
CA ALA A 41 0.57 -10.11 -13.36
C ALA A 41 -0.48 -10.83 -14.23
N ASN A 42 -0.95 -10.18 -15.30
CA ASN A 42 -1.94 -10.76 -16.21
C ASN A 42 -1.35 -11.91 -17.06
N GLU A 43 -0.11 -11.76 -17.56
CA GLU A 43 0.54 -12.77 -18.40
C GLU A 43 0.96 -14.02 -17.61
N THR A 44 1.39 -13.84 -16.37
CA THR A 44 1.86 -14.93 -15.50
C THR A 44 0.74 -15.52 -14.63
N GLY A 45 -0.35 -14.78 -14.45
CA GLY A 45 -1.38 -15.09 -13.47
C GLY A 45 -0.94 -14.83 -12.03
N ALA A 46 0.24 -14.24 -11.77
CA ALA A 46 0.73 -13.99 -10.44
C ALA A 46 0.00 -12.83 -9.74
N ILE A 47 -0.18 -12.94 -8.42
CA ILE A 47 -0.66 -11.83 -7.58
C ILE A 47 0.55 -11.00 -7.18
N ILE A 48 0.56 -9.72 -7.54
CA ILE A 48 1.64 -8.80 -7.16
C ILE A 48 1.13 -7.87 -6.06
N VAL A 49 1.80 -7.91 -4.91
CA VAL A 49 1.59 -6.99 -3.78
C VAL A 49 2.75 -6.00 -3.77
N LEU A 50 2.43 -4.74 -4.03
CA LEU A 50 3.40 -3.65 -4.13
C LEU A 50 3.21 -2.68 -2.97
N LEU A 51 4.27 -2.42 -2.22
CA LEU A 51 4.27 -1.36 -1.21
C LEU A 51 4.64 -0.03 -1.85
N SER A 52 3.96 1.03 -1.43
CA SER A 52 4.27 2.41 -1.83
C SER A 52 4.27 3.31 -0.61
N GLN A 53 5.28 4.15 -0.51
CA GLN A 53 5.27 5.25 0.45
C GLN A 53 4.29 6.34 0.02
N LEU A 54 3.76 7.05 1.01
CA LEU A 54 2.87 8.20 0.82
C LEU A 54 3.67 9.50 0.82
N ASN A 55 3.11 10.54 0.22
CA ASN A 55 3.64 11.87 0.35
C ASN A 55 3.44 12.40 1.77
N ARG A 56 4.44 13.12 2.30
CA ARG A 56 4.40 13.72 3.65
C ARG A 56 3.28 14.74 3.85
N GLY A 57 2.61 15.18 2.77
CA GLY A 57 1.45 16.06 2.86
C GLY A 57 0.33 15.50 3.76
N VAL A 58 0.21 14.17 3.87
CA VAL A 58 -0.73 13.52 4.81
C VAL A 58 -0.55 14.01 6.25
N GLU A 59 0.69 14.28 6.68
CA GLU A 59 1.00 14.65 8.07
C GLU A 59 0.60 16.09 8.40
N SER A 60 0.46 16.95 7.39
CA SER A 60 0.05 18.35 7.56
C SER A 60 -1.47 18.54 7.67
N ARG A 61 -2.26 17.49 7.40
CA ARG A 61 -3.72 17.55 7.49
C ARG A 61 -4.19 17.39 8.94
N GLN A 62 -5.36 17.94 9.24
CA GLN A 62 -6.01 17.74 10.53
C GLN A 62 -6.35 16.27 10.74
N ASP A 63 -7.06 15.68 9.76
CA ASP A 63 -7.22 14.24 9.65
C ASP A 63 -6.05 13.66 8.85
N LYS A 64 -5.26 12.81 9.51
CA LYS A 64 -4.06 12.20 8.96
C LYS A 64 -4.32 10.82 8.36
N ARG A 65 -5.59 10.43 8.20
CA ARG A 65 -5.96 9.21 7.47
C ARG A 65 -5.56 9.32 6.00
N PRO A 66 -4.73 8.40 5.48
CA PRO A 66 -4.32 8.44 4.09
C PRO A 66 -5.49 8.34 3.12
N MET A 67 -5.33 8.98 1.97
CA MET A 67 -6.23 8.89 0.82
C MET A 67 -5.43 8.49 -0.42
N LEU A 68 -6.11 7.98 -1.47
CA LEU A 68 -5.46 7.61 -2.73
C LEU A 68 -4.65 8.77 -3.34
N SER A 69 -5.13 10.00 -3.18
CA SER A 69 -4.44 11.21 -3.64
C SER A 69 -3.10 11.46 -2.94
N ASP A 70 -2.86 10.90 -1.75
CA ASP A 70 -1.58 11.01 -1.04
C ASP A 70 -0.47 10.19 -1.69
N MET A 71 -0.81 9.26 -2.61
CA MET A 71 0.16 8.55 -3.41
C MET A 71 0.76 9.43 -4.54
N LYS A 72 0.26 10.68 -4.72
CA LYS A 72 0.60 11.89 -5.55
C LYS A 72 1.52 11.82 -6.80
N GLU A 73 2.19 10.72 -7.07
CA GLU A 73 2.88 10.40 -8.33
C GLU A 73 2.27 9.16 -8.99
N SER A 74 1.07 8.78 -8.54
CA SER A 74 0.46 7.47 -8.71
C SER A 74 -0.72 7.43 -9.68
N GLY A 75 -0.94 8.45 -10.51
CA GLY A 75 -2.12 8.48 -11.40
C GLY A 75 -2.28 7.18 -12.20
N GLY A 76 -1.17 6.61 -12.67
CA GLY A 76 -1.14 5.27 -13.28
C GLY A 76 -1.39 4.13 -12.30
N ILE A 77 -0.79 4.15 -11.09
CA ILE A 77 -0.99 3.11 -10.06
C ILE A 77 -2.45 3.03 -9.65
N GLU A 78 -3.08 4.17 -9.40
CA GLU A 78 -4.50 4.23 -9.02
C GLU A 78 -5.36 3.62 -10.12
N ALA A 79 -5.07 3.88 -11.41
CA ALA A 79 -5.80 3.29 -12.52
C ALA A 79 -5.57 1.76 -12.62
N ASP A 80 -4.32 1.32 -12.54
CA ASP A 80 -3.90 -0.05 -12.83
C ASP A 80 -4.16 -1.04 -11.68
N ALA A 81 -4.13 -0.57 -10.42
CA ALA A 81 -4.31 -1.42 -9.25
C ALA A 81 -5.72 -2.02 -9.18
N SER A 82 -5.82 -3.32 -8.95
CA SER A 82 -7.11 -3.97 -8.69
C SER A 82 -7.63 -3.70 -7.27
N LEU A 83 -6.73 -3.58 -6.30
CA LEU A 83 -6.99 -3.35 -4.88
C LEU A 83 -5.98 -2.31 -4.37
N ALA A 84 -6.43 -1.36 -3.55
CA ALA A 84 -5.56 -0.43 -2.83
C ALA A 84 -5.93 -0.42 -1.35
N MET A 85 -4.93 -0.65 -0.50
CA MET A 85 -5.06 -0.71 0.95
C MET A 85 -4.20 0.38 1.58
N LEU A 86 -4.80 1.18 2.45
CA LEU A 86 -4.14 2.27 3.14
C LEU A 86 -4.14 1.98 4.64
N LEU A 87 -2.96 1.96 5.25
CA LEU A 87 -2.81 1.69 6.68
C LEU A 87 -2.78 3.00 7.46
N TYR A 88 -3.57 3.06 8.53
CA TYR A 88 -3.59 4.17 9.47
C TYR A 88 -3.51 3.68 10.91
N ARG A 89 -2.78 4.40 11.75
CA ARG A 89 -2.64 4.10 13.17
C ARG A 89 -2.77 5.39 13.96
N ASP A 90 -3.86 5.54 14.69
CA ASP A 90 -4.19 6.80 15.38
C ASP A 90 -3.13 7.16 16.44
N ASP A 91 -2.73 6.17 17.23
CA ASP A 91 -1.75 6.32 18.32
C ASP A 91 -0.33 6.71 17.87
N TYR A 92 -0.05 6.67 16.57
CA TYR A 92 1.21 7.16 16.02
C TYR A 92 1.23 8.69 16.02
N TYR A 93 0.08 9.30 15.77
CA TYR A 93 -0.12 10.75 15.66
C TYR A 93 -0.65 11.36 16.95
N ASN A 94 -1.52 10.64 17.67
CA ASN A 94 -2.14 11.04 18.93
C ASN A 94 -1.64 10.10 20.04
N ARG A 95 -0.47 10.39 20.60
CA ARG A 95 0.12 9.54 21.64
C ARG A 95 -0.55 9.81 22.98
N ASP A 96 -1.41 8.91 23.42
CA ASP A 96 -1.89 8.89 24.80
C ASP A 96 -0.85 8.21 25.72
N GLU A 97 -0.68 8.72 26.94
CA GLU A 97 0.33 8.22 27.89
C GLU A 97 0.12 6.73 28.24
N ASP A 98 -1.14 6.27 28.26
CA ASP A 98 -1.56 4.91 28.63
C ASP A 98 -1.24 3.86 27.53
N ASP A 99 -1.27 4.27 26.26
CA ASP A 99 -1.02 3.40 25.10
C ASP A 99 0.44 2.91 25.01
N SER A 100 1.34 3.60 25.70
CA SER A 100 2.75 3.21 25.84
C SER A 100 2.94 1.96 26.71
N ILE A 101 1.97 1.65 27.59
CA ILE A 101 2.09 0.62 28.62
C ILE A 101 1.79 -0.77 28.05
N THR A 102 0.71 -0.90 27.28
CA THR A 102 0.27 -2.20 26.74
C THR A 102 1.12 -2.63 25.54
N GLY A 103 1.63 -1.67 24.75
CA GLY A 103 2.29 -1.92 23.47
C GLY A 103 1.34 -2.38 22.36
N LYS A 104 0.03 -2.34 22.60
CA LYS A 104 -1.01 -2.61 21.61
C LYS A 104 -1.41 -1.33 20.87
N SER A 105 -2.10 -1.49 19.76
CA SER A 105 -2.64 -0.43 18.91
C SER A 105 -3.80 -0.98 18.10
N ILE A 106 -4.68 -0.10 17.63
CA ILE A 106 -5.60 -0.42 16.54
C ILE A 106 -5.01 0.15 15.25
N VAL A 107 -4.85 -0.71 14.25
CA VAL A 107 -4.51 -0.31 12.89
C VAL A 107 -5.74 -0.44 12.01
N GLU A 108 -6.13 0.66 11.40
CA GLU A 108 -7.15 0.71 10.36
C GLU A 108 -6.50 0.36 9.02
N CYS A 109 -7.04 -0.65 8.35
CA CYS A 109 -6.77 -0.95 6.95
C CYS A 109 -7.96 -0.48 6.10
N ASN A 110 -7.81 0.68 5.48
CA ASN A 110 -8.81 1.23 4.58
C ASN A 110 -8.63 0.63 3.18
N ILE A 111 -9.60 -0.17 2.76
CA ILE A 111 -9.75 -0.65 1.39
C ILE A 111 -10.26 0.50 0.53
N ALA A 112 -9.35 1.38 0.11
CA ALA A 112 -9.68 2.62 -0.60
C ALA A 112 -10.08 2.40 -2.07
N LYS A 113 -9.64 1.30 -2.67
CA LYS A 113 -10.07 0.84 -4.01
C LYS A 113 -10.23 -0.67 -3.99
N ASN A 114 -11.35 -1.16 -4.52
CA ASN A 114 -11.58 -2.56 -4.79
C ASN A 114 -12.35 -2.69 -6.11
N LYS A 115 -11.72 -3.28 -7.14
CA LYS A 115 -12.33 -3.37 -8.47
C LYS A 115 -13.52 -4.33 -8.52
N ASP A 116 -13.45 -5.41 -7.73
CA ASP A 116 -14.37 -6.55 -7.80
C ASP A 116 -15.12 -6.76 -6.47
N GLY A 117 -15.24 -5.71 -5.64
CA GLY A 117 -15.90 -5.79 -4.34
C GLY A 117 -16.09 -4.44 -3.66
N GLU A 118 -16.44 -4.46 -2.38
CA GLU A 118 -16.71 -3.26 -1.58
C GLU A 118 -15.42 -2.61 -1.04
N THR A 119 -15.52 -1.30 -0.83
CA THR A 119 -14.55 -0.51 -0.06
C THR A 119 -14.99 -0.43 1.40
N GLY A 120 -14.06 -0.13 2.31
CA GLY A 120 -14.38 -0.06 3.73
C GLY A 120 -13.14 -0.09 4.61
N ILE A 121 -13.34 0.00 5.91
CA ILE A 121 -12.26 -0.04 6.90
C ILE A 121 -12.34 -1.36 7.66
N ILE A 122 -11.21 -2.06 7.73
CA ILE A 122 -11.01 -3.24 8.55
C ILE A 122 -10.06 -2.85 9.67
N GLU A 123 -10.44 -3.10 10.92
CA GLU A 123 -9.59 -2.84 12.07
C GLU A 123 -8.81 -4.10 12.46
N PHE A 124 -7.55 -3.91 12.85
CA PHE A 124 -6.68 -4.97 13.36
C PHE A 124 -6.10 -4.56 14.71
N GLU A 125 -6.02 -5.51 15.64
CA GLU A 125 -5.15 -5.38 16.80
C GLU A 125 -3.69 -5.50 16.34
N TYR A 126 -2.87 -4.48 16.59
CA TYR A 126 -1.46 -4.47 16.24
C TYR A 126 -0.58 -4.43 17.49
N TYR A 127 0.25 -5.45 17.67
CA TYR A 127 1.16 -5.54 18.79
C TYR A 127 2.55 -5.01 18.41
N LYS A 128 2.84 -3.76 18.81
CA LYS A 128 4.03 -2.97 18.42
C LYS A 128 5.34 -3.71 18.72
N LYS A 129 5.41 -4.39 19.86
CA LYS A 129 6.65 -5.07 20.34
C LYS A 129 7.10 -6.21 19.43
N ILE A 130 6.15 -6.91 18.80
CA ILE A 130 6.44 -8.07 17.93
C ILE A 130 6.05 -7.83 16.48
N GLN A 131 5.60 -6.62 16.14
CA GLN A 131 5.22 -6.22 14.79
C GLN A 131 4.17 -7.17 14.15
N ARG A 132 3.16 -7.57 14.93
CA ARG A 132 2.15 -8.57 14.51
C ARG A 132 0.74 -7.99 14.55
N PHE A 133 -0.02 -8.31 13.50
CA PHE A 133 -1.44 -8.02 13.36
C PHE A 133 -2.27 -9.22 13.82
N PHE A 134 -3.40 -8.94 14.46
CA PHE A 134 -4.41 -9.90 14.88
C PHE A 134 -5.79 -9.39 14.48
N THR A 135 -6.68 -10.32 14.15
CA THR A 135 -8.10 -10.10 13.87
C THR A 135 -8.95 -10.39 15.09
#